data_AF-A0A840NDS3-F1
#
_entry.id   AF-A0A840NDS3-F1
#
_cell.length_a   1.000
_cell.length_b   1.000
_cell.length_c   1.000
_cell.angle_alpha   90.00
_cell.angle_beta   90.00
_cell.angle_gamma   90.00
#
_symmetry.space_group_name_H-M   'P 1'
#
loop_
_entity.id
_entity.type
_entity.pdbx_description
1 polymer ?
#
loop_
_entity_poly.entity_id
_entity_poly.type
_entity_poly.pdbx_seq_one_letter_code
_entity_poly.pdbx_strand_id
1 'polypeptide(L)'
;MTPESESPADVPDFRHSPATGGGTRGLGDFLVEAHDWLRAELTALRDRLDHDATEDLGEQLRAHCRTFCSALTEHHAGEDGGAFPLLAQRFPALATTLTELGEQHREVDRMQAELGELVRAHRPGRSDSEALRDELDRLAAELEEHFRYEERTIVAALNSLGPAPDFG
;
A
#
# COMPACT_ATOMS: atom_id res chain seq x y z
N MET A 1 12.38 -20.00 31.07
CA MET A 1 11.26 -19.04 31.11
C MET A 1 11.15 -18.42 29.73
N THR A 2 10.25 -18.96 28.92
CA THR A 2 9.62 -18.34 27.75
C THR A 2 8.12 -18.67 27.88
N PRO A 3 7.19 -17.99 27.19
CA PRO A 3 7.29 -16.77 26.38
C PRO A 3 6.22 -15.72 26.77
N GLU A 4 6.28 -14.50 26.23
CA GLU A 4 5.05 -13.79 25.88
C GLU A 4 5.11 -13.46 24.39
N SER A 5 4.18 -14.06 23.68
CA SER A 5 3.90 -13.86 22.26
C SER A 5 3.05 -12.61 22.13
N GLU A 6 3.55 -11.57 21.46
CA GLU A 6 2.71 -10.47 21.01
C GLU A 6 1.82 -10.95 19.85
N SER A 7 0.52 -10.66 19.98
CA SER A 7 -0.54 -11.03 19.06
C SER A 7 -0.51 -10.14 17.81
N PRO A 8 -0.66 -10.67 16.58
CA PRO A 8 -0.84 -9.84 15.39
C PRO A 8 -2.31 -9.45 15.27
N ALA A 9 -2.69 -8.32 15.85
CA ALA A 9 -4.00 -7.71 15.62
C ALA A 9 -3.74 -6.26 15.18
N ASP A 10 -3.85 -6.04 13.87
CA ASP A 10 -4.10 -4.76 13.16
C ASP A 10 -3.75 -4.84 11.67
N VAL A 11 -3.52 -6.04 11.10
CA VAL A 11 -3.66 -6.21 9.64
C VAL A 11 -5.16 -6.16 9.33
N PRO A 12 -5.62 -5.26 8.44
CA PRO A 12 -7.02 -5.18 8.09
C PRO A 12 -7.47 -6.46 7.45
N ASP A 13 -8.64 -6.87 7.89
CA ASP A 13 -9.40 -7.93 7.28
C ASP A 13 -10.13 -7.37 6.06
N PHE A 14 -9.72 -7.74 4.85
CA PHE A 14 -10.41 -7.34 3.59
C PHE A 14 -11.88 -7.83 3.50
N ARG A 15 -12.45 -8.36 4.60
CA ARG A 15 -13.76 -8.99 4.71
C ARG A 15 -14.96 -8.02 4.79
N HIS A 16 -14.81 -6.71 4.87
CA HIS A 16 -15.96 -5.80 5.06
C HIS A 16 -15.92 -4.50 4.24
N SER A 17 -16.28 -4.60 2.96
CA SER A 17 -16.87 -3.49 2.17
C SER A 17 -18.22 -3.95 1.60
N PRO A 18 -19.27 -3.09 1.57
CA PRO A 18 -20.58 -3.49 1.08
C PRO A 18 -20.55 -3.59 -0.46
N ALA A 19 -20.53 -4.83 -0.97
CA ALA A 19 -20.62 -5.10 -2.39
C ALA A 19 -21.98 -4.65 -2.97
N THR A 20 -21.98 -3.65 -3.85
CA THR A 20 -23.11 -3.36 -4.73
C THR A 20 -22.85 -3.93 -6.13
N GLY A 21 -23.43 -5.09 -6.44
CA GLY A 21 -23.53 -5.62 -7.81
C GLY A 21 -23.27 -7.12 -7.94
N GLY A 22 -24.28 -7.89 -8.36
CA GLY A 22 -24.27 -9.36 -8.43
C GLY A 22 -23.53 -9.97 -9.63
N GLY A 23 -22.26 -9.59 -9.84
CA GLY A 23 -21.33 -10.29 -10.73
C GLY A 23 -20.20 -10.95 -9.93
N THR A 24 -19.63 -12.05 -10.43
CA THR A 24 -18.43 -12.63 -9.81
C THR A 24 -17.27 -11.64 -9.94
N ARG A 25 -16.77 -11.15 -8.80
CA ARG A 25 -15.65 -10.24 -8.70
C ARG A 25 -14.39 -10.82 -9.35
N GLY A 26 -13.67 -10.06 -10.15
CA GLY A 26 -12.43 -10.48 -10.81
C GLY A 26 -11.16 -10.10 -10.03
N LEU A 27 -10.01 -10.65 -10.43
CA LEU A 27 -8.71 -10.33 -9.81
C LEU A 27 -8.33 -8.83 -9.91
N GLY A 28 -8.73 -8.16 -10.99
CA GLY A 28 -8.50 -6.72 -11.14
C GLY A 28 -9.39 -5.88 -10.23
N ASP A 29 -10.59 -6.36 -9.91
CA ASP A 29 -11.43 -5.70 -8.90
C ASP A 29 -10.81 -5.84 -7.49
N PHE A 30 -10.13 -6.95 -7.21
CA PHE A 30 -9.37 -7.12 -5.96
C PHE A 30 -8.19 -6.18 -5.83
N LEU A 31 -7.48 -5.95 -6.93
CA LEU A 31 -6.42 -4.96 -6.98
C LEU A 31 -6.95 -3.57 -6.57
N VAL A 32 -8.03 -3.13 -7.21
CA VAL A 32 -8.63 -1.81 -6.94
C VAL A 32 -9.06 -1.68 -5.48
N GLU A 33 -9.66 -2.72 -4.89
CA GLU A 33 -10.04 -2.68 -3.47
C GLU A 33 -8.84 -2.58 -2.52
N ALA A 34 -7.73 -3.27 -2.83
CA ALA A 34 -6.50 -3.14 -2.06
C ALA A 34 -5.96 -1.70 -2.14
N HIS A 35 -5.94 -1.11 -3.35
CA HIS A 35 -5.52 0.28 -3.54
C HIS A 35 -6.43 1.28 -2.83
N ASP A 36 -7.74 1.10 -2.89
CA ASP A 36 -8.69 2.00 -2.22
C ASP A 36 -8.51 1.99 -0.71
N TRP A 37 -8.22 0.82 -0.12
CA TRP A 37 -7.85 0.73 1.28
C TRP A 37 -6.52 1.44 1.58
N LEU A 38 -5.48 1.23 0.78
CA LEU A 38 -4.17 1.90 0.94
C LEU A 38 -4.29 3.43 0.83
N ARG A 39 -5.09 3.92 -0.13
CA ARG A 39 -5.42 5.35 -0.27
C ARG A 39 -6.10 5.89 0.97
N ALA A 40 -7.11 5.18 1.48
CA ALA A 40 -7.87 5.61 2.65
C ALA A 40 -6.96 5.71 3.89
N GLU A 41 -6.04 4.77 4.08
CA GLU A 41 -5.07 4.81 5.19
C GLU A 41 -4.13 6.02 5.11
N LEU A 42 -3.60 6.33 3.93
CA LEU A 42 -2.75 7.51 3.73
C LEU A 42 -3.52 8.81 3.95
N THR A 43 -4.75 8.92 3.43
CA THR A 43 -5.62 10.08 3.67
C THR A 43 -5.89 10.25 5.17
N ALA A 44 -6.27 9.17 5.85
CA ALA A 44 -6.57 9.22 7.28
C ALA A 44 -5.34 9.59 8.12
N LEU A 45 -4.14 9.12 7.74
CA LEU A 45 -2.90 9.55 8.39
C LEU A 45 -2.68 11.04 8.19
N ARG A 46 -2.68 11.54 6.95
CA ARG A 46 -2.43 12.96 6.65
C ARG A 46 -3.43 13.87 7.36
N ASP A 47 -4.72 13.50 7.36
CA ASP A 47 -5.75 14.22 8.08
C ASP A 47 -5.45 14.29 9.59
N ARG A 48 -5.03 13.19 10.23
CA ARG A 48 -4.63 13.21 11.65
C ARG A 48 -3.46 14.18 11.90
N LEU A 49 -2.47 14.21 11.01
CA LEU A 49 -1.29 15.09 11.16
C LEU A 49 -1.59 16.58 11.04
N ASP A 50 -2.65 16.93 10.31
CA ASP A 50 -3.12 18.30 10.15
C ASP A 50 -3.97 18.78 11.34
N HIS A 51 -4.66 17.86 12.02
CA HIS A 51 -5.60 18.20 13.10
C HIS A 51 -4.97 18.07 14.51
N ASP A 52 -4.08 17.10 14.74
CA ASP A 52 -3.48 16.83 16.06
C ASP A 52 -2.03 17.32 16.16
N ALA A 53 -1.87 18.65 16.27
CA ALA A 53 -0.56 19.29 16.50
C ALA A 53 0.04 19.00 17.89
N THR A 54 -0.69 18.31 18.78
CA THR A 54 -0.27 18.04 20.16
C THR A 54 0.39 16.67 20.37
N GLU A 55 0.28 15.75 19.41
CA GLU A 55 0.85 14.40 19.50
C GLU A 55 2.22 14.27 18.82
N ASP A 56 3.04 13.30 19.23
CA ASP A 56 4.35 13.04 18.60
C ASP A 56 4.15 12.46 17.19
N LEU A 57 4.40 13.28 16.16
CA LEU A 57 4.33 12.85 14.76
C LEU A 57 5.15 11.57 14.49
N GLY A 58 6.32 11.47 15.11
CA GLY A 58 7.15 10.27 14.98
C GLY A 58 6.45 9.01 15.51
N GLU A 59 5.68 9.10 16.60
CA GLU A 59 4.95 7.97 17.19
C GLU A 59 3.76 7.55 16.33
N GLN A 60 2.99 8.53 15.83
CA GLN A 60 1.89 8.27 14.91
C GLN A 60 2.38 7.59 13.63
N LEU A 61 3.49 8.06 13.05
CA LEU A 61 4.10 7.42 11.88
C LEU A 61 4.64 6.02 12.20
N ARG A 62 5.27 5.79 13.37
CA ARG A 62 5.69 4.44 13.78
C ARG A 62 4.51 3.47 13.87
N ALA A 63 3.39 3.91 14.42
CA ALA A 63 2.19 3.08 14.52
C ALA A 63 1.63 2.77 13.12
N HIS A 64 1.46 3.80 12.28
CA HIS A 64 0.97 3.64 10.92
C HIS A 64 1.87 2.74 10.05
N CYS A 65 3.20 2.95 10.09
CA CYS A 65 4.14 2.16 9.32
C CYS A 65 4.09 0.66 9.65
N ARG A 66 3.70 0.25 10.86
CA ARG A 66 3.59 -1.19 11.18
C ARG A 66 2.54 -1.90 10.35
N THR A 67 1.40 -1.27 10.13
CA THR A 67 0.28 -1.86 9.39
C THR A 67 0.37 -1.52 7.91
N PHE A 68 0.47 -0.22 7.57
CA PHE A 68 0.44 0.24 6.20
C PHE A 68 1.64 -0.23 5.39
N CYS A 69 2.87 -0.04 5.90
CA CYS A 69 4.06 -0.42 5.14
C CYS A 69 4.15 -1.93 4.93
N SER A 70 3.76 -2.75 5.93
CA SER A 70 3.71 -4.20 5.76
C SER A 70 2.71 -4.60 4.68
N ALA A 71 1.49 -4.05 4.75
CA ALA A 71 0.45 -4.34 3.78
C ALA A 71 0.85 -3.93 2.35
N LEU A 72 1.45 -2.74 2.19
CA LEU A 72 1.94 -2.25 0.90
C LEU A 72 3.07 -3.12 0.34
N THR A 73 4.05 -3.49 1.18
CA THR A 73 5.14 -4.39 0.77
C THR A 73 4.63 -5.77 0.37
N GLU A 74 3.68 -6.34 1.13
CA GLU A 74 3.08 -7.64 0.80
C GLU A 74 2.27 -7.61 -0.49
N HIS A 75 1.53 -6.53 -0.72
CA HIS A 75 0.79 -6.27 -1.94
C HIS A 75 1.70 -6.22 -3.17
N HIS A 76 2.73 -5.35 -3.16
CA HIS A 76 3.69 -5.27 -4.28
C HIS A 76 4.45 -6.59 -4.49
N ALA A 77 4.82 -7.30 -3.41
CA ALA A 77 5.46 -8.60 -3.53
C ALA A 77 4.55 -9.65 -4.18
N GLY A 78 3.25 -9.61 -3.90
CA GLY A 78 2.24 -10.45 -4.53
C GLY A 78 2.11 -10.20 -6.04
N GLU A 79 2.25 -8.95 -6.46
CA GLU A 79 2.23 -8.56 -7.86
C GLU A 79 3.49 -8.99 -8.59
N ASP A 80 4.65 -8.57 -8.08
CA ASP A 80 5.96 -8.85 -8.66
C ASP A 80 6.22 -10.36 -8.77
N GLY A 81 5.87 -11.11 -7.73
CA GLY A 81 6.10 -12.55 -7.64
C GLY A 81 4.99 -13.41 -8.25
N GLY A 82 3.79 -12.85 -8.45
CA GLY A 82 2.59 -13.62 -8.79
C GLY A 82 1.84 -13.06 -9.99
N ALA A 83 1.20 -11.90 -9.84
CA ALA A 83 0.30 -11.34 -10.84
C ALA A 83 1.02 -10.94 -12.13
N PHE A 84 2.15 -10.22 -12.03
CA PHE A 84 2.89 -9.73 -13.20
C PHE A 84 3.49 -10.87 -14.05
N PRO A 85 4.12 -11.91 -13.49
CA PRO A 85 4.56 -13.06 -14.28
C PRO A 85 3.42 -13.76 -15.02
N LEU A 86 2.24 -13.87 -14.39
CA LEU A 86 1.07 -14.48 -15.03
C LEU A 86 0.53 -13.60 -16.18
N LEU A 87 0.43 -12.29 -15.96
CA LEU A 87 0.04 -11.33 -16.99
C LEU A 87 1.02 -11.32 -18.16
N ALA A 88 2.33 -11.31 -17.92
CA ALA A 88 3.36 -11.32 -18.96
C ALA A 88 3.25 -12.56 -19.87
N GLN A 89 2.94 -13.72 -19.28
CA GLN A 89 2.72 -14.96 -20.03
C GLN A 89 1.44 -14.90 -20.88
N ARG A 90 0.34 -14.36 -20.33
CA ARG A 90 -0.97 -14.37 -21.01
C ARG A 90 -1.15 -13.22 -22.00
N PHE A 91 -0.52 -12.08 -21.73
CA PHE A 91 -0.61 -10.82 -22.46
C PHE A 91 0.78 -10.24 -22.73
N PRO A 92 1.56 -10.79 -23.68
CA PRO A 92 2.92 -10.33 -23.97
C PRO A 92 3.04 -8.83 -24.32
N ALA A 93 1.95 -8.21 -24.79
CA ALA A 93 1.89 -6.78 -25.06
C ALA A 93 2.03 -5.90 -23.80
N LEU A 94 1.77 -6.44 -22.60
CA LEU A 94 1.93 -5.72 -21.32
C LEU A 94 3.36 -5.79 -20.77
N ALA A 95 4.28 -6.53 -21.38
CA ALA A 95 5.61 -6.80 -20.79
C ALA A 95 6.38 -5.52 -20.42
N THR A 96 6.33 -4.48 -21.25
CA THR A 96 6.95 -3.18 -20.96
C THR A 96 6.28 -2.49 -19.77
N THR A 97 4.95 -2.43 -19.75
CA THR A 97 4.18 -1.85 -18.64
C THR A 97 4.46 -2.57 -17.31
N LEU A 98 4.52 -3.90 -17.31
CA LEU A 98 4.80 -4.67 -16.09
C LEU A 98 6.24 -4.46 -15.59
N THR A 99 7.19 -4.23 -16.51
CA THR A 99 8.57 -3.87 -16.15
C THR A 99 8.62 -2.50 -15.48
N GLU A 100 7.90 -1.53 -16.04
CA GLU A 100 7.77 -0.17 -15.50
C GLU A 100 7.10 -0.16 -14.13
N LEU A 101 6.01 -0.92 -13.94
CA LEU A 101 5.35 -1.08 -12.64
C LEU A 101 6.31 -1.67 -11.58
N GLY A 102 7.05 -2.72 -11.93
CA GLY A 102 8.07 -3.28 -11.04
C GLY A 102 9.24 -2.33 -10.74
N GLU A 103 9.51 -1.34 -11.60
CA GLU A 103 10.46 -0.25 -11.29
C GLU A 103 9.86 0.76 -10.33
N GLN A 104 8.59 1.13 -10.50
CA GLN A 104 7.85 1.99 -9.57
C GLN A 104 7.77 1.36 -8.17
N HIS A 105 7.54 0.05 -8.05
CA HIS A 105 7.57 -0.66 -6.76
C HIS A 105 8.89 -0.47 -6.01
N ARG A 106 10.03 -0.57 -6.71
CA ARG A 106 11.36 -0.39 -6.10
C ARG A 106 11.59 1.06 -5.64
N GLU A 107 11.07 2.03 -6.38
CA GLU A 107 11.12 3.43 -5.95
C GLU A 107 10.27 3.65 -4.70
N VAL A 108 9.05 3.14 -4.66
CA VAL A 108 8.20 3.20 -3.46
C VAL A 108 8.89 2.54 -2.27
N ASP A 109 9.49 1.37 -2.43
CA ASP A 109 10.23 0.69 -1.36
C ASP A 109 11.41 1.54 -0.84
N ARG A 110 12.11 2.23 -1.74
CA ARG A 110 13.17 3.19 -1.36
C ARG A 110 12.60 4.34 -0.53
N MET A 111 11.47 4.92 -0.95
CA MET A 111 10.81 6.00 -0.20
C MET A 111 10.33 5.53 1.18
N GLN A 112 9.76 4.32 1.28
CA GLN A 112 9.38 3.73 2.57
C GLN A 112 10.58 3.54 3.50
N ALA A 113 11.72 3.11 2.98
CA ALA A 113 12.95 2.98 3.75
C ALA A 113 13.46 4.35 4.26
N GLU A 114 13.44 5.38 3.40
CA GLU A 114 13.82 6.76 3.73
C GLU A 114 12.92 7.34 4.83
N LEU A 115 11.60 7.22 4.67
CA LEU A 115 10.63 7.63 5.69
C LEU A 115 10.88 6.88 7.01
N GLY A 116 11.13 5.57 6.94
CA GLY A 116 11.45 4.75 8.11
C GLY A 116 12.70 5.23 8.87
N GLU A 117 13.74 5.67 8.17
CA GLU A 117 14.93 6.26 8.80
C GLU A 117 14.63 7.62 9.46
N LEU A 118 13.87 8.48 8.80
CA LEU A 118 13.44 9.76 9.37
C LEU A 118 12.63 9.54 10.66
N VAL A 119 11.71 8.58 10.63
CA VAL A 119 10.88 8.21 11.78
C VAL A 119 11.72 7.67 12.95
N ARG A 120 12.77 6.87 12.67
CA ARG A 120 13.72 6.39 13.70
C ARG A 120 14.58 7.52 14.29
N ALA A 121 14.99 8.46 13.45
CA ALA A 121 15.81 9.60 13.84
C ALA A 121 15.02 10.67 14.60
N HIS A 122 13.71 10.76 14.39
CA HIS A 122 12.85 11.78 15.02
C HIS A 122 12.89 11.70 16.55
N ARG A 123 12.99 12.87 17.19
CA ARG A 123 12.98 13.04 18.65
C ARG A 123 11.90 14.06 19.02
N PRO A 124 10.86 13.65 19.79
CA PRO A 124 9.78 14.54 20.20
C PRO A 124 10.32 15.82 20.87
N GLY A 125 9.80 16.97 20.45
CA GLY A 125 10.19 18.29 21.00
C GLY A 125 11.64 18.73 20.71
N ARG A 126 12.37 17.99 19.87
CA ARG A 126 13.76 18.32 19.46
C ARG A 126 13.96 18.32 17.96
N SER A 127 13.30 17.42 17.24
CA SER A 127 13.35 17.32 15.79
C SER A 127 12.26 18.16 15.15
N ASP A 128 12.59 18.78 14.02
CA ASP A 128 11.58 19.35 13.13
C ASP A 128 10.73 18.24 12.51
N SER A 129 9.43 18.49 12.41
CA SER A 129 8.44 17.59 11.83
C SER A 129 8.22 17.85 10.34
N GLU A 130 8.70 18.98 9.79
CA GLU A 130 8.53 19.35 8.38
C GLU A 130 9.06 18.27 7.44
N ALA A 131 10.29 17.79 7.66
CA ALA A 131 10.88 16.74 6.82
C ALA A 131 10.09 15.40 6.83
N LEU A 132 9.41 15.06 7.93
CA LEU A 132 8.56 13.87 7.99
C LEU A 132 7.26 14.07 7.20
N ARG A 133 6.68 15.28 7.26
CA ARG A 133 5.48 15.63 6.51
C ARG A 133 5.77 15.65 5.01
N ASP A 134 6.86 16.29 4.62
CA ASP A 134 7.30 16.37 3.22
C ASP A 134 7.53 14.98 2.62
N GLU A 135 8.20 14.08 3.34
CA GLU A 135 8.46 12.72 2.85
C GLU A 135 7.18 11.88 2.79
N LEU A 136 6.27 12.03 3.76
CA LEU A 136 4.96 11.38 3.73
C LEU A 136 4.12 11.88 2.54
N ASP A 137 4.08 13.19 2.31
CA ASP A 137 3.34 13.79 1.20
C ASP A 137 3.91 13.33 -0.15
N ARG A 138 5.24 13.21 -0.25
CA ARG A 138 5.91 12.66 -1.43
C ARG A 138 5.52 11.21 -1.69
N LEU A 139 5.60 10.36 -0.66
CA LEU A 139 5.20 8.95 -0.75
C LEU A 139 3.73 8.81 -1.17
N ALA A 140 2.84 9.62 -0.58
CA ALA A 140 1.42 9.59 -0.90
C ALA A 140 1.12 10.02 -2.34
N ALA A 141 1.85 11.03 -2.86
CA ALA A 141 1.70 11.48 -4.24
C ALA A 141 2.20 10.42 -5.24
N GLU A 142 3.35 9.81 -4.96
CA GLU A 142 3.92 8.74 -5.79
C GLU A 142 2.98 7.53 -5.86
N LEU A 143 2.46 7.09 -4.71
CA LEU A 143 1.52 5.96 -4.64
C LEU A 143 0.21 6.24 -5.39
N GLU A 144 -0.34 7.45 -5.30
CA GLU A 144 -1.54 7.79 -6.04
C GLU A 144 -1.31 7.77 -7.56
N GLU A 145 -0.15 8.24 -8.04
CA GLU A 145 0.21 8.16 -9.45
C GLU A 145 0.40 6.70 -9.90
N HIS A 146 1.14 5.94 -9.11
CA HIS A 146 1.40 4.52 -9.31
C HIS A 146 0.11 3.71 -9.39
N PHE A 147 -0.75 3.73 -8.37
CA PHE A 147 -2.00 2.99 -8.34
C PHE A 147 -2.90 3.35 -9.53
N ARG A 148 -3.00 4.64 -9.88
CA ARG A 148 -3.77 5.06 -11.05
C ARG A 148 -3.19 4.51 -12.35
N TYR A 149 -1.88 4.46 -12.51
CA TYR A 149 -1.24 3.91 -13.70
C TYR A 149 -1.49 2.41 -13.82
N GLU A 150 -1.28 1.69 -12.73
CA GLU A 150 -1.52 0.26 -12.67
C GLU A 150 -2.98 -0.08 -12.97
N GLU A 151 -3.93 0.56 -12.28
CA GLU A 151 -5.36 0.28 -12.45
C GLU A 151 -5.80 0.47 -13.90
N ARG A 152 -5.38 1.58 -14.52
CA ARG A 152 -5.70 1.87 -15.92
C ARG A 152 -5.11 0.86 -16.90
N THR A 153 -3.99 0.22 -16.55
CA THR A 153 -3.23 -0.60 -17.49
C THR A 153 -3.48 -2.08 -17.36
N ILE A 154 -3.72 -2.60 -16.15
CA ILE A 154 -3.76 -4.06 -15.94
C ILE A 154 -5.09 -4.61 -15.39
N VAL A 155 -5.99 -3.80 -14.83
CA VAL A 155 -7.25 -4.28 -14.21
C VAL A 155 -8.09 -5.11 -15.19
N ALA A 156 -8.27 -4.62 -16.41
CA ALA A 156 -9.05 -5.33 -17.42
C ALA A 156 -8.42 -6.69 -17.79
N ALA A 157 -7.08 -6.75 -17.86
CA ALA A 157 -6.37 -7.99 -18.13
C ALA A 157 -6.49 -8.98 -16.95
N LEU A 158 -6.33 -8.50 -15.71
CA LEU A 158 -6.50 -9.29 -14.50
C LEU A 158 -7.92 -9.87 -14.38
N ASN A 159 -8.95 -9.08 -14.63
CA ASN A 159 -10.35 -9.53 -14.60
C ASN A 159 -10.65 -10.62 -15.62
N SER A 160 -9.86 -10.73 -16.69
CA SER A 160 -10.01 -11.80 -17.68
C SER A 160 -9.31 -13.12 -17.30
N LEU A 161 -8.46 -13.12 -16.25
CA LEU A 161 -7.73 -14.31 -15.81
C LEU A 161 -8.55 -15.21 -14.88
N GLY A 162 -9.51 -14.66 -14.14
CA GLY A 162 -10.34 -15.44 -13.23
C GLY A 162 -11.01 -14.61 -12.13
N PRO A 163 -11.82 -15.27 -11.29
CA PRO A 163 -12.44 -14.64 -10.15
C PRO A 163 -11.38 -14.22 -9.12
N ALA A 164 -11.70 -13.21 -8.32
CA ALA A 164 -10.95 -12.84 -7.15
C ALA A 164 -10.89 -14.02 -6.14
N PRO A 165 -9.87 -14.08 -5.27
CA PRO A 165 -9.83 -15.07 -4.22
C PRO A 165 -11.03 -14.91 -3.29
N ASP A 166 -11.71 -16.03 -2.99
CA ASP A 166 -12.72 -16.08 -1.94
C ASP A 166 -12.00 -16.15 -0.59
N PHE A 167 -11.93 -15.02 0.11
CA PHE A 167 -11.54 -15.00 1.52
C PHE A 167 -12.79 -15.28 2.37
N GLY A 168 -13.18 -16.55 2.40
CA GLY A 168 -14.25 -17.08 3.25
C GLY A 168 -13.99 -16.90 4.75
#